data_AF-A0A098VRU2-F1
#
_entry.id   AF-A0A098VRU2-F1
#
_cell.length_a   1.000
_cell.length_b   1.000
_cell.length_c   1.000
_cell.angle_alpha   90.00
_cell.angle_beta   90.00
_cell.angle_gamma   90.00
#
_symmetry.space_group_name_H-M   'P 1'
#
loop_
_entity.id
_entity.type
_entity.pdbx_description
1 polymer ?
#
loop_
_entity_poly.entity_id
_entity_poly.type
_entity_poly.pdbx_seq_one_letter_code
_entity_poly.pdbx_strand_id
1 'polypeptide(L)'
;MFKFLDAKEAFNEMHSRLLAKRLLDVAPVNAENELLLLGQLRATCGHDYTSKMFKMISDIKKGPHITEGFLAHLSSAISKPGFDFSVTILNARSWLFPYISSSFKGHENDTFLLPLSLHRVVASFETYFAEKNPKKRLAWDHSLSIGEIEGTFYAKGTCRTYTFVMSGVQMAVFLEIQQRRGKCTTAVDLMERLKMDSHKFGFSMQPLLSCSLLLQTESSGQLSINAQFHRYL
;
A
#
# COMPACT_ATOMS: atom_id res chain seq x y z
N MET A 1 27.52 16.47 -19.73
CA MET A 1 27.05 15.13 -20.12
C MET A 1 25.55 15.12 -20.45
N PHE A 2 24.63 15.44 -19.52
CA PHE A 2 23.17 15.41 -19.79
C PHE A 2 22.67 16.34 -20.92
N LYS A 3 23.30 17.50 -21.12
CA LYS A 3 22.98 18.43 -22.22
C LYS A 3 23.10 17.77 -23.61
N PHE A 4 23.98 16.79 -23.75
CA PHE A 4 24.33 16.07 -24.98
C PHE A 4 23.59 14.73 -25.14
N LEU A 5 22.64 14.43 -24.26
CA LEU A 5 21.81 13.24 -24.39
C LEU A 5 20.72 13.51 -25.43
N ASP A 6 20.64 12.71 -26.49
CA ASP A 6 19.61 12.87 -27.53
C ASP A 6 18.24 12.37 -27.04
N ALA A 7 18.21 11.31 -26.24
CA ALA A 7 16.99 10.67 -25.76
C ALA A 7 16.48 11.25 -24.41
N LYS A 8 16.32 12.58 -24.31
CA LYS A 8 15.91 13.25 -23.06
C LYS A 8 14.55 12.79 -22.56
N GLU A 9 13.59 12.57 -23.45
CA GLU A 9 12.24 12.13 -23.08
C GLU A 9 12.23 10.73 -22.46
N ALA A 10 12.97 9.79 -23.05
CA ALA A 10 13.10 8.42 -22.52
C ALA A 10 13.78 8.42 -21.14
N PHE A 11 14.80 9.25 -20.95
CA PHE A 11 15.41 9.45 -19.63
C PHE A 11 14.39 10.00 -18.63
N ASN A 12 13.60 11.01 -19.01
CA ASN A 12 12.58 11.60 -18.16
C ASN A 12 11.56 10.56 -17.69
N GLU A 13 11.03 9.78 -18.63
CA GLU A 13 10.02 8.76 -18.33
C GLU A 13 10.57 7.70 -17.38
N MET A 14 11.77 7.19 -17.67
CA MET A 14 12.44 6.20 -16.83
C MET A 14 12.74 6.77 -15.44
N HIS A 15 13.30 7.97 -15.35
CA HIS A 15 13.63 8.62 -14.09
C HIS A 15 12.38 8.90 -13.26
N SER A 16 11.33 9.44 -13.88
CA SER A 16 10.03 9.69 -13.25
C SER A 16 9.43 8.41 -12.67
N ARG A 17 9.50 7.30 -13.39
CA ARG A 17 9.03 5.98 -12.93
C ARG A 17 9.84 5.48 -11.72
N LEU A 18 11.17 5.58 -11.77
CA LEU A 18 12.03 5.14 -10.67
C LEU A 18 11.84 6.02 -9.43
N LEU A 19 11.65 7.32 -9.60
CA LEU A 19 11.33 8.25 -8.52
C LEU A 19 9.99 7.89 -7.87
N ALA A 20 8.94 7.65 -8.67
CA ALA A 20 7.63 7.26 -8.15
C ALA A 20 7.70 6.00 -7.27
N LYS A 21 8.44 4.98 -7.71
CA LYS A 21 8.66 3.76 -6.93
C LYS A 21 9.36 4.05 -5.59
N ARG A 22 10.46 4.81 -5.61
CA ARG A 22 11.19 5.18 -4.38
C ARG A 22 10.32 5.97 -3.40
N LEU A 23 9.46 6.85 -3.92
CA LEU A 23 8.55 7.66 -3.11
C LEU A 23 7.45 6.83 -2.42
N LEU A 24 7.07 5.68 -2.97
CA LEU A 24 6.02 4.80 -2.41
C LEU A 24 6.57 3.67 -1.54
N ASP A 25 7.76 3.13 -1.85
CA ASP A 25 8.24 1.86 -1.27
C ASP A 25 8.86 1.94 0.14
N VAL A 26 9.44 3.07 0.60
CA VAL A 26 9.85 3.36 2.01
C VAL A 26 10.85 4.54 2.07
N ALA A 27 10.69 5.36 3.13
CA ALA A 27 11.53 6.41 3.71
C ALA A 27 12.33 7.34 2.75
N PRO A 28 12.17 8.69 2.87
CA PRO A 28 12.88 9.69 2.08
C PRO A 28 14.35 9.82 2.51
N VAL A 29 15.14 8.74 2.44
CA VAL A 29 16.57 8.74 2.81
C VAL A 29 17.38 9.68 1.92
N ASN A 30 16.79 10.20 0.83
CA ASN A 30 17.49 11.12 -0.07
C ASN A 30 16.64 12.20 -0.75
N ALA A 31 15.54 12.65 -0.12
CA ALA A 31 14.64 13.64 -0.74
C ALA A 31 15.33 14.96 -1.14
N GLU A 32 16.37 15.38 -0.41
CA GLU A 32 17.16 16.58 -0.73
C GLU A 32 17.96 16.42 -2.02
N ASN A 33 18.61 15.27 -2.22
CA ASN A 33 19.36 14.99 -3.44
C ASN A 33 18.43 14.83 -4.66
N GLU A 34 17.24 14.27 -4.47
CA GLU A 34 16.22 14.23 -5.54
C GLU A 34 15.79 15.64 -5.92
N LEU A 35 15.54 16.53 -4.94
CA LEU A 35 15.19 17.92 -5.19
C LEU A 35 16.32 18.67 -5.89
N LEU A 36 17.58 18.44 -5.51
CA LEU A 36 18.75 19.04 -6.15
C LEU A 36 18.86 18.60 -7.61
N LEU A 37 18.76 17.30 -7.89
CA LEU A 37 18.79 16.75 -9.23
C LEU A 37 17.65 17.34 -10.09
N LEU A 38 16.43 17.36 -9.56
CA LEU A 38 15.29 17.96 -10.27
C LEU A 38 15.48 19.46 -10.52
N GLY A 39 16.12 20.19 -9.59
CA GLY A 39 16.50 21.58 -9.79
C GLY A 39 17.45 21.79 -10.97
N GLN A 40 18.48 20.95 -11.07
CA GLN A 40 19.44 20.98 -12.18
C GLN A 40 18.79 20.60 -13.53
N LEU A 41 17.92 19.59 -13.53
CA LEU A 41 17.14 19.20 -14.70
C LEU A 41 16.20 20.31 -15.15
N ARG A 42 15.53 20.99 -14.20
CA ARG A 42 14.67 22.15 -14.50
C ARG A 42 15.44 23.30 -15.11
N ALA A 43 16.63 23.62 -14.59
CA ALA A 43 17.48 24.68 -15.14
C ALA A 43 17.96 24.36 -16.57
N THR A 44 18.11 23.08 -16.91
CA THR A 44 18.64 22.65 -18.22
C THR A 44 17.54 22.40 -19.26
N CYS A 45 16.40 21.84 -18.85
CA CYS A 45 15.34 21.35 -19.74
C CYS A 45 13.99 22.07 -19.57
N GLY A 46 13.90 23.02 -18.64
CA GLY A 46 12.70 23.80 -18.40
C GLY A 46 11.74 23.20 -17.37
N HIS A 47 10.68 23.95 -17.09
CA HIS A 47 9.68 23.62 -16.07
C HIS A 47 8.86 22.37 -16.42
N ASP A 48 8.36 22.28 -17.65
CA ASP A 48 7.40 21.24 -18.03
C ASP A 48 8.02 19.84 -17.95
N TYR A 49 9.32 19.76 -18.25
CA TYR A 49 10.12 18.56 -18.15
C TYR A 49 10.14 17.96 -16.74
N THR A 50 10.23 18.78 -15.68
CA THR A 50 10.29 18.29 -14.29
C THR A 50 8.97 18.40 -13.53
N SER A 51 7.95 19.02 -14.14
CA SER A 51 6.68 19.35 -13.49
C SER A 51 5.98 18.16 -12.83
N LYS A 52 5.97 16.98 -13.48
CA LYS A 52 5.37 15.75 -12.93
C LYS A 52 6.12 15.28 -11.68
N MET A 53 7.45 15.23 -11.74
CA MET A 53 8.29 14.79 -10.62
C MET A 53 8.16 15.70 -9.39
N PHE A 54 8.13 17.02 -9.58
CA PHE A 54 7.86 17.95 -8.49
C PHE A 54 6.46 17.76 -7.88
N LYS A 55 5.44 17.48 -8.70
CA LYS A 55 4.09 17.17 -8.21
C LYS A 55 4.08 15.88 -7.39
N MET A 56 4.78 14.82 -7.84
CA MET A 56 4.91 13.57 -7.08
C MET A 56 5.50 13.82 -5.69
N ILE A 57 6.61 14.56 -5.58
CA ILE A 57 7.19 14.90 -4.27
C ILE A 57 6.22 15.73 -3.42
N SER A 58 5.51 16.69 -4.02
CA SER A 58 4.52 17.50 -3.32
C SER A 58 3.35 16.68 -2.78
N ASP A 59 2.88 15.68 -3.53
CA ASP A 59 1.79 14.80 -3.12
C ASP A 59 2.17 13.98 -1.88
N ILE A 60 3.39 13.40 -1.84
CA ILE A 60 3.90 12.69 -0.66
C ILE A 60 3.98 13.61 0.55
N LYS A 61 4.50 14.84 0.39
CA LYS A 61 4.65 15.80 1.49
C LYS A 61 3.32 16.26 2.09
N LYS A 62 2.21 16.18 1.35
CA LYS A 62 0.87 16.56 1.84
C LYS A 62 0.21 15.46 2.67
N GLY A 63 0.62 14.20 2.49
CA GLY A 63 0.02 13.04 3.16
C GLY A 63 -0.11 13.19 4.68
N PRO A 64 0.96 13.54 5.42
CA PRO A 64 0.91 13.72 6.88
C PRO A 64 -0.13 14.74 7.32
N HIS A 65 -0.16 15.92 6.70
CA HIS A 65 -1.11 16.98 7.07
C HIS A 65 -2.57 16.58 6.80
N ILE A 66 -2.83 15.87 5.69
CA ILE A 66 -4.17 15.36 5.36
C ILE A 66 -4.60 14.31 6.41
N THR A 67 -3.67 13.43 6.77
CA THR A 67 -3.88 12.39 7.79
C THR A 67 -4.19 13.02 9.15
N GLU A 68 -3.37 13.97 9.60
CA GLU A 68 -3.58 14.71 10.86
C GLU A 68 -4.97 15.37 10.90
N GLY A 69 -5.35 16.05 9.81
CA GLY A 69 -6.66 16.69 9.71
C GLY A 69 -7.83 15.70 9.78
N PHE A 70 -7.66 14.49 9.22
CA PHE A 70 -8.65 13.42 9.32
C PHE A 70 -8.73 12.84 10.74
N LEU A 71 -7.59 12.53 11.36
CA LEU A 71 -7.56 11.98 12.72
C LEU A 71 -8.11 12.97 13.75
N ALA A 72 -7.86 14.27 13.56
CA ALA A 72 -8.47 15.33 14.36
C ALA A 72 -10.01 15.33 14.23
N HIS A 73 -10.53 15.19 13.00
CA HIS A 73 -11.97 15.08 12.75
C HIS A 73 -12.59 13.83 13.40
N LEU A 74 -11.89 12.68 13.39
CA LEU A 74 -12.34 11.47 14.08
C LEU A 74 -12.35 11.61 15.61
N SER A 75 -11.40 12.37 16.17
CA SER A 75 -11.34 12.60 17.62
C SER A 75 -12.55 13.36 18.15
N SER A 76 -13.13 14.26 17.34
CA SER A 76 -14.40 14.91 17.64
C SER A 76 -15.63 14.03 17.42
N ALA A 77 -15.49 12.91 16.70
CA ALA A 77 -16.58 12.06 16.22
C ALA A 77 -16.49 10.62 16.76
N ILE A 78 -16.34 10.42 18.09
CA ILE A 78 -16.55 9.18 18.88
C ILE A 78 -15.87 7.86 18.38
N SER A 79 -15.19 7.83 17.24
CA SER A 79 -14.78 6.59 16.55
C SER A 79 -13.38 6.70 15.95
N LYS A 80 -12.36 6.64 16.83
CA LYS A 80 -10.98 6.45 16.37
C LYS A 80 -10.79 5.00 15.90
N PRO A 81 -10.03 4.75 14.82
CA PRO A 81 -9.61 3.40 14.47
C PRO A 81 -8.79 2.81 15.64
N GLY A 82 -8.92 1.50 15.87
CA GLY A 82 -8.13 0.79 16.88
C GLY A 82 -6.68 0.54 16.48
N PHE A 83 -6.16 1.27 15.49
CA PHE A 83 -4.83 1.14 14.90
C PHE A 83 -4.41 2.48 14.28
N ASP A 84 -3.11 2.65 14.07
CA ASP A 84 -2.55 3.84 13.43
C ASP A 84 -2.88 3.86 11.94
N PHE A 85 -3.41 4.99 11.46
CA PHE A 85 -3.83 5.16 10.09
C PHE A 85 -3.09 6.34 9.45
N SER A 86 -2.58 6.11 8.24
CA SER A 86 -1.95 7.13 7.40
C SER A 86 -2.44 6.98 5.97
N VAL A 87 -2.60 8.12 5.29
CA VAL A 87 -3.07 8.17 3.91
C VAL A 87 -2.28 9.18 3.10
N THR A 88 -1.96 8.80 1.86
CA THR A 88 -1.30 9.67 0.89
C THR A 88 -2.17 9.78 -0.35
N ILE A 89 -2.45 11.01 -0.79
CA ILE A 89 -3.29 11.27 -1.96
C ILE A 89 -2.40 11.58 -3.15
N LEU A 90 -2.50 10.75 -4.18
CA LEU A 90 -1.69 10.86 -5.39
C LEU A 90 -2.49 11.50 -6.52
N ASN A 91 -1.90 12.48 -7.21
CA ASN A 91 -2.51 13.03 -8.42
C ASN A 91 -2.35 12.06 -9.59
N ALA A 92 -3.43 11.38 -10.00
CA ALA A 92 -3.39 10.40 -11.09
C ALA A 92 -2.51 10.85 -12.29
N ARG A 93 -2.71 12.05 -12.86
CA ARG A 93 -1.95 12.51 -14.03
C ARG A 93 -0.42 12.59 -13.85
N SER A 94 0.04 12.76 -12.61
CA SER A 94 1.47 12.84 -12.29
C SER A 94 2.09 11.47 -11.98
N TRP A 95 1.25 10.51 -11.59
CA TRP A 95 1.64 9.17 -11.13
C TRP A 95 1.21 8.03 -12.08
N LEU A 96 0.44 8.32 -13.14
CA LEU A 96 -0.03 7.35 -14.14
C LEU A 96 1.14 6.77 -14.93
N PHE A 97 1.82 5.80 -14.34
CA PHE A 97 2.67 4.85 -15.02
C PHE A 97 1.88 3.55 -15.24
N PRO A 98 2.20 2.73 -16.27
CA PRO A 98 1.48 1.49 -16.57
C PRO A 98 1.32 0.51 -15.40
N TYR A 99 2.15 0.64 -14.34
CA TYR A 99 2.14 -0.18 -13.14
C TYR A 99 1.28 0.34 -11.97
N ILE A 100 0.92 1.64 -11.94
CA ILE A 100 0.18 2.28 -10.82
C ILE A 100 -1.34 2.35 -11.14
N SER A 101 -1.78 1.70 -12.22
CA SER A 101 -3.14 1.87 -12.72
C SER A 101 -3.71 0.58 -13.32
N SER A 102 -4.06 -0.37 -12.46
CA SER A 102 -5.14 -1.30 -12.75
C SER A 102 -6.50 -0.67 -12.38
N SER A 103 -6.57 0.07 -11.26
CA SER A 103 -7.83 0.64 -10.73
C SER A 103 -8.37 1.84 -11.53
N PHE A 104 -7.52 2.60 -12.23
CA PHE A 104 -7.95 3.77 -13.02
C PHE A 104 -8.27 3.45 -14.49
N LYS A 105 -7.93 2.24 -14.97
CA LYS A 105 -8.13 1.82 -16.37
C LYS A 105 -9.52 1.25 -16.66
N GLY A 106 -10.52 1.52 -15.83
CA GLY A 106 -11.90 1.12 -16.09
C GLY A 106 -12.11 -0.41 -16.13
N HIS A 107 -11.20 -1.19 -15.55
CA HIS A 107 -11.48 -2.61 -15.28
C HIS A 107 -12.42 -2.69 -14.06
N GLU A 108 -13.72 -2.58 -14.32
CA GLU A 108 -14.80 -2.68 -13.31
C GLU A 108 -14.79 -4.01 -12.52
N ASN A 109 -13.96 -4.99 -12.94
CA ASN A 109 -13.87 -6.33 -12.38
C ASN A 109 -12.72 -6.57 -11.38
N ASP A 110 -11.87 -5.59 -11.08
CA ASP A 110 -10.66 -5.78 -10.24
C ASP A 110 -10.77 -5.07 -8.87
N THR A 111 -12.00 -5.00 -8.33
CA THR A 111 -12.28 -4.36 -7.03
C THR A 111 -11.89 -5.28 -5.89
N PHE A 112 -10.64 -5.17 -5.44
CA PHE A 112 -10.17 -5.80 -4.21
C PHE A 112 -11.04 -5.36 -3.02
N LEU A 113 -11.59 -6.33 -2.29
CA LEU A 113 -12.43 -6.05 -1.12
C LEU A 113 -11.60 -6.06 0.15
N LEU A 114 -11.67 -4.97 0.90
CA LEU A 114 -11.03 -4.88 2.22
C LEU A 114 -11.84 -5.62 3.29
N PRO A 115 -11.18 -6.28 4.26
CA PRO A 115 -11.84 -6.79 5.44
C PRO A 115 -12.52 -5.66 6.23
N LEU A 116 -13.58 -6.02 6.97
CA LEU A 116 -14.44 -5.05 7.65
C LEU A 116 -13.69 -4.08 8.58
N SER A 117 -12.63 -4.56 9.24
CA SER A 117 -11.80 -3.75 10.14
C SER A 117 -11.11 -2.58 9.42
N LEU A 118 -10.64 -2.79 8.18
CA LEU A 118 -9.99 -1.77 7.37
C LEU A 118 -11.01 -0.94 6.58
N HIS A 119 -12.09 -1.58 6.10
CA HIS A 119 -13.11 -0.91 5.30
C HIS A 119 -13.75 0.28 6.04
N ARG A 120 -13.98 0.16 7.36
CA ARG A 120 -14.58 1.22 8.17
C ARG A 120 -13.80 2.53 8.16
N VAL A 121 -12.47 2.47 8.35
CA VAL A 121 -11.64 3.68 8.36
C VAL A 121 -11.54 4.28 6.97
N VAL A 122 -11.48 3.44 5.92
CA VAL A 122 -11.46 3.86 4.52
C VAL A 122 -12.74 4.59 4.14
N ALA A 123 -13.91 4.04 4.45
CA ALA A 123 -15.20 4.66 4.16
C ALA A 123 -15.39 5.99 4.92
N SER A 124 -14.94 6.04 6.17
CA SER A 124 -14.94 7.27 6.97
C SER A 124 -14.06 8.35 6.34
N PHE A 125 -12.87 7.97 5.87
CA PHE A 125 -11.98 8.88 5.16
C PHE A 125 -12.57 9.37 3.84
N GLU A 126 -13.23 8.51 3.07
CA GLU A 126 -13.90 8.90 1.83
C GLU A 126 -14.95 9.98 2.06
N THR A 127 -15.76 9.83 3.13
CA THR A 127 -16.77 10.81 3.52
C THR A 127 -16.12 12.14 3.88
N TYR A 128 -15.14 12.12 4.79
CA TYR A 128 -14.37 13.30 5.20
C TYR A 128 -13.73 14.01 4.00
N PHE A 129 -13.15 13.25 3.07
CA PHE A 129 -12.48 13.82 1.91
C PHE A 129 -13.46 14.43 0.91
N ALA A 130 -14.61 13.78 0.68
CA ALA A 130 -15.65 14.26 -0.22
C ALA A 130 -16.25 15.59 0.26
N GLU A 131 -16.50 15.73 1.57
CA GLU A 131 -16.98 16.98 2.17
C GLU A 131 -16.00 18.14 1.95
N LYS A 132 -14.70 17.90 2.14
CA LYS A 132 -13.67 18.93 1.93
C LYS A 132 -13.32 19.18 0.47
N ASN A 133 -13.58 18.21 -0.43
CA ASN A 133 -13.17 18.25 -1.83
C ASN A 133 -14.30 17.78 -2.77
N PRO A 134 -15.43 18.51 -2.87
CA PRO A 134 -16.60 18.05 -3.62
C PRO A 134 -16.37 17.87 -5.13
N LYS A 135 -15.29 18.47 -5.68
CA LYS A 135 -14.92 18.38 -7.10
C LYS A 135 -13.93 17.23 -7.40
N LYS A 136 -13.52 16.45 -6.40
CA LYS A 136 -12.54 15.37 -6.56
C LYS A 136 -13.19 14.02 -6.27
N ARG A 137 -12.68 12.98 -6.94
CA ARG A 137 -13.05 11.58 -6.68
C ARG A 137 -11.80 10.82 -6.26
N LEU A 138 -11.97 9.90 -5.31
CA LEU A 138 -10.91 9.01 -4.86
C LEU A 138 -11.03 7.67 -5.59
N ALA A 139 -9.87 7.06 -5.85
CA ALA A 139 -9.75 5.67 -6.25
C ALA A 139 -8.62 5.07 -5.41
N TRP A 140 -8.90 3.98 -4.72
CA TRP A 140 -7.91 3.33 -3.87
C TRP A 140 -7.06 2.35 -4.66
N ASP A 141 -5.78 2.31 -4.33
CA ASP A 141 -4.88 1.25 -4.77
C ASP A 141 -4.34 0.52 -3.54
N HIS A 142 -4.98 -0.60 -3.21
CA HIS A 142 -4.60 -1.43 -2.08
C HIS A 142 -3.31 -2.22 -2.31
N SER A 143 -2.83 -2.32 -3.56
CA SER A 143 -1.55 -2.96 -3.87
C SER A 143 -0.36 -2.13 -3.40
N LEU A 144 -0.52 -0.81 -3.32
CA LEU A 144 0.47 0.15 -2.81
C LEU A 144 0.35 0.37 -1.29
N SER A 145 -0.66 -0.22 -0.65
CA SER A 145 -0.83 -0.10 0.79
C SER A 145 0.21 -0.95 1.50
N ILE A 146 0.73 -0.46 2.61
CA ILE A 146 1.62 -1.17 3.52
C ILE A 146 0.99 -1.09 4.91
N GLY A 147 1.10 -2.17 5.68
CA GLY A 147 0.61 -2.23 7.04
C GLY A 147 1.58 -2.97 7.94
N GLU A 148 1.47 -2.67 9.23
CA GLU A 148 2.20 -3.36 10.28
C GLU A 148 1.21 -4.16 11.12
N ILE A 149 1.50 -5.45 11.31
CA ILE A 149 0.72 -6.32 12.19
C ILE A 149 1.65 -6.81 13.30
N GLU A 150 1.20 -6.66 14.54
CA GLU A 150 1.84 -7.27 15.69
C GLU A 150 1.21 -8.64 15.99
N GLY A 151 2.05 -9.66 16.14
CA GLY A 151 1.64 -11.01 16.50
C GLY A 151 2.39 -11.51 17.72
N THR A 152 1.66 -11.97 18.74
CA THR A 152 2.21 -12.63 19.92
C THR A 152 2.10 -14.14 19.79
N PHE A 153 3.22 -14.84 19.87
CA PHE A 153 3.33 -16.28 19.68
C PHE A 153 3.91 -16.95 20.92
N TYR A 154 3.39 -18.14 21.21
CA TYR A 154 3.80 -18.96 22.34
C TYR A 154 4.50 -20.20 21.80
N ALA A 155 5.83 -20.21 21.88
CA ALA A 155 6.65 -21.30 21.39
C ALA A 155 7.65 -21.73 22.47
N LYS A 156 7.72 -23.05 22.74
CA LYS A 156 8.70 -23.66 23.66
C LYS A 156 8.73 -23.02 25.06
N GLY A 157 7.56 -22.68 25.61
CA GLY A 157 7.45 -22.04 26.94
C GLY A 157 7.84 -20.56 27.00
N THR A 158 8.17 -19.95 25.85
CA THR A 158 8.47 -18.51 25.76
C THR A 158 7.39 -17.78 24.97
N CYS A 159 6.99 -16.61 25.47
CA CYS A 159 6.11 -15.67 24.78
C CYS A 159 6.99 -14.68 24.01
N ARG A 160 6.77 -14.54 22.70
CA ARG A 160 7.48 -13.57 21.85
C ARG A 160 6.50 -12.81 20.98
N THR A 161 6.73 -11.50 20.90
CA THR A 161 5.98 -10.60 20.04
C THR A 161 6.84 -10.25 18.84
N TYR A 162 6.25 -10.32 17.64
CA TYR A 162 6.89 -9.94 16.39
C TYR A 162 6.03 -8.90 15.67
N THR A 163 6.69 -7.89 15.11
CA THR A 163 6.07 -6.91 14.22
C THR A 163 6.38 -7.30 12.77
N PHE A 164 5.34 -7.46 11.96
CA PHE A 164 5.45 -7.80 10.55
C PHE A 164 5.03 -6.62 9.70
N VAL A 165 5.94 -6.13 8.87
CA VAL A 165 5.61 -5.19 7.79
C VAL A 165 5.18 -6.00 6.58
N MET A 166 4.00 -5.74 6.05
CA MET A 166 3.44 -6.47 4.92
C MET A 166 2.63 -5.56 4.00
N SER A 167 2.41 -6.01 2.76
CA SER A 167 1.51 -5.30 1.85
C SER A 167 0.07 -5.31 2.36
N GLY A 168 -0.74 -4.35 1.91
CA GLY A 168 -2.16 -4.25 2.27
C GLY A 168 -2.96 -5.49 1.88
N VAL A 169 -2.58 -6.12 0.76
CA VAL A 169 -3.15 -7.39 0.30
C VAL A 169 -2.84 -8.52 1.29
N GLN A 170 -1.58 -8.66 1.71
CA GLN A 170 -1.17 -9.66 2.71
C GLN A 170 -1.88 -9.43 4.04
N MET A 171 -1.97 -8.17 4.49
CA MET A 171 -2.66 -7.81 5.72
C MET A 171 -4.15 -8.16 5.67
N ALA A 172 -4.80 -7.92 4.53
CA ALA A 172 -6.20 -8.28 4.34
C ALA A 172 -6.45 -9.79 4.48
N VAL A 173 -5.56 -10.61 3.88
CA VAL A 173 -5.62 -12.06 4.03
C VAL A 173 -5.46 -12.48 5.50
N PHE A 174 -4.47 -11.91 6.20
CA PHE A 174 -4.26 -12.20 7.63
C PHE A 174 -5.50 -11.87 8.47
N LEU A 175 -6.11 -10.72 8.23
CA LEU A 175 -7.30 -10.28 8.97
C LEU A 175 -8.50 -11.18 8.69
N GLU A 176 -8.71 -11.66 7.46
CA GLU A 176 -9.78 -12.61 7.15
C GLU A 176 -9.57 -13.96 7.84
N ILE A 177 -8.34 -14.49 7.84
CA ILE A 177 -8.03 -15.74 8.55
C ILE A 177 -8.24 -15.56 10.06
N GLN A 178 -7.81 -14.42 10.60
CA GLN A 178 -7.94 -14.08 12.02
C GLN A 178 -9.41 -13.96 12.47
N GLN A 179 -10.27 -13.33 11.66
CA GLN A 179 -11.70 -13.21 11.96
C GLN A 179 -12.43 -14.56 11.93
N ARG A 180 -11.85 -15.56 11.26
CA ARG A 180 -12.42 -16.90 11.08
C ARG A 180 -11.81 -17.97 11.99
N ARG A 181 -11.08 -17.58 13.05
CA ARG A 181 -10.49 -18.54 14.00
C ARG A 181 -11.47 -19.68 14.32
N GLY A 182 -11.11 -20.92 13.93
CA GLY A 182 -11.91 -22.13 14.13
C GLY A 182 -12.69 -22.63 12.91
N LYS A 183 -12.73 -21.90 11.78
CA LYS A 183 -13.32 -22.37 10.51
C LYS A 183 -12.23 -22.73 9.51
N CYS A 184 -12.48 -23.78 8.72
CA CYS A 184 -11.66 -24.10 7.56
C CYS A 184 -11.72 -22.91 6.58
N THR A 185 -10.56 -22.32 6.31
CA THR A 185 -10.41 -21.21 5.37
C THR A 185 -9.46 -21.68 4.28
N THR A 186 -9.98 -21.85 3.07
CA THR A 186 -9.18 -22.29 1.92
C THR A 186 -8.68 -21.09 1.11
N ALA A 187 -7.70 -21.33 0.23
CA ALA A 187 -7.26 -20.30 -0.72
C ALA A 187 -8.42 -19.80 -1.61
N VAL A 188 -9.32 -20.70 -2.02
CA VAL A 188 -10.48 -20.37 -2.86
C VAL A 188 -11.43 -19.43 -2.12
N ASP A 189 -11.75 -19.74 -0.86
CA ASP A 189 -12.62 -18.89 -0.05
C ASP A 189 -12.07 -17.46 0.12
N LEU A 190 -10.75 -17.33 0.30
CA LEU A 190 -10.08 -16.04 0.46
C LEU A 190 -10.07 -15.26 -0.86
N MET A 191 -9.79 -15.92 -1.99
CA MET A 191 -9.82 -15.30 -3.31
C MET A 191 -11.21 -14.76 -3.66
N GLU A 192 -12.27 -15.53 -3.41
CA GLU A 192 -13.65 -15.09 -3.65
C GLU A 192 -14.02 -13.89 -2.78
N ARG A 193 -13.63 -13.90 -1.50
CA ARG A 193 -13.99 -12.84 -0.54
C ARG A 193 -13.25 -11.55 -0.76
N LEU A 194 -11.96 -11.63 -1.05
CA LEU A 194 -11.13 -10.45 -1.32
C LEU A 194 -11.26 -10.01 -2.79
N LYS A 195 -12.00 -10.75 -3.62
CA LYS A 195 -12.09 -10.58 -5.08
C LYS A 195 -10.70 -10.43 -5.71
N MET A 196 -9.85 -11.42 -5.44
CA MET A 196 -8.47 -11.41 -5.90
C MET A 196 -8.22 -12.52 -6.92
N ASP A 197 -7.51 -12.18 -7.98
CA ASP A 197 -7.05 -13.13 -8.98
C ASP A 197 -6.03 -14.14 -8.39
N SER A 198 -6.04 -15.34 -8.95
CA SER A 198 -5.17 -16.46 -8.53
C SER A 198 -3.67 -16.15 -8.63
N HIS A 199 -3.24 -15.42 -9.66
CA HIS A 199 -1.84 -15.07 -9.84
C HIS A 199 -1.40 -14.04 -8.79
N LYS A 200 -2.23 -13.02 -8.54
CA LYS A 200 -2.01 -12.05 -7.46
C LYS A 200 -1.98 -12.73 -6.09
N PHE A 201 -2.94 -13.62 -5.82
CA PHE A 201 -2.99 -14.38 -4.58
C PHE A 201 -1.72 -15.22 -4.37
N GLY A 202 -1.33 -16.01 -5.37
CA GLY A 202 -0.13 -16.84 -5.30
C GLY A 202 1.14 -16.03 -4.99
N PHE A 203 1.33 -14.91 -5.70
CA PHE A 203 2.49 -14.04 -5.50
C PHE A 203 2.51 -13.41 -4.10
N SER A 204 1.37 -12.91 -3.61
CA SER A 204 1.28 -12.32 -2.27
C SER A 204 1.46 -13.35 -1.14
N MET A 205 1.10 -14.61 -1.38
CA MET A 205 1.12 -15.67 -0.36
C MET A 205 2.44 -16.41 -0.26
N GLN A 206 3.20 -16.51 -1.35
CA GLN A 206 4.47 -17.25 -1.38
C GLN A 206 5.45 -16.81 -0.27
N PRO A 207 5.65 -15.50 0.02
CA PRO A 207 6.53 -15.09 1.11
C PRO A 207 6.04 -15.52 2.50
N LEU A 208 4.72 -15.51 2.71
CA LEU A 208 4.08 -15.82 3.99
C LEU A 208 4.12 -17.32 4.31
N LEU A 209 4.02 -18.16 3.28
CA LEU A 209 4.24 -19.60 3.38
C LEU A 209 5.73 -19.91 3.56
N SER A 210 6.61 -19.23 2.81
CA SER A 210 8.07 -19.46 2.87
C SER A 210 8.66 -19.11 4.24
N CYS A 211 8.17 -18.06 4.89
CA CYS A 211 8.59 -17.73 6.24
C CYS A 211 7.87 -18.56 7.33
N SER A 212 7.00 -19.50 6.94
CA SER A 212 6.20 -20.32 7.86
C SER A 212 5.29 -19.51 8.79
N LEU A 213 4.89 -18.30 8.39
CA LEU A 213 3.91 -17.50 9.13
C LEU A 213 2.48 -17.97 8.84
N LEU A 214 2.23 -18.40 7.61
CA LEU A 214 1.05 -19.16 7.23
C LEU A 214 1.44 -20.62 7.00
N LEU A 215 0.56 -21.53 7.41
CA LEU A 215 0.65 -22.97 7.17
C LEU A 215 -0.48 -23.39 6.24
N GLN A 216 -0.13 -24.20 5.24
CA GLN A 216 -1.10 -24.86 4.36
C GLN A 216 -1.14 -26.35 4.67
N THR A 217 -2.32 -26.87 5.02
CA THR A 217 -2.49 -28.30 5.26
C THR A 217 -2.54 -29.05 3.94
N GLU A 218 -1.66 -30.03 3.74
CA GLU A 218 -1.53 -30.78 2.47
C GLU A 218 -2.80 -31.54 2.07
N SER A 219 -3.58 -32.04 3.04
CA SER A 219 -4.77 -32.86 2.77
C SER A 219 -6.04 -32.07 2.45
N SER A 220 -6.16 -30.82 2.93
CA SER A 220 -7.38 -30.02 2.81
C SER A 220 -7.18 -28.67 2.10
N GLY A 221 -5.93 -28.27 1.82
CA GLY A 221 -5.61 -26.96 1.28
C GLY A 221 -5.95 -25.79 2.23
N GLN A 222 -6.22 -26.11 3.50
CA GLN A 222 -6.60 -25.13 4.51
C GLN A 222 -5.42 -24.23 4.88
N LEU A 223 -5.66 -22.93 4.95
CA LEU A 223 -4.70 -21.94 5.39
C LEU A 223 -4.96 -21.56 6.85
N SER A 224 -3.89 -21.54 7.65
CA SER A 224 -3.94 -21.14 9.05
C SER A 224 -2.71 -20.34 9.44
N ILE A 225 -2.85 -19.47 10.46
CA ILE A 225 -1.73 -18.73 11.02
C ILE A 225 -0.92 -19.66 11.92
N ASN A 226 0.40 -19.69 11.75
CA ASN A 226 1.29 -20.51 12.57
C ASN A 226 1.33 -19.99 14.02
N ALA A 227 0.63 -20.66 14.94
CA ALA A 227 0.62 -20.27 16.36
C ALA A 227 1.97 -20.43 17.07
N GLN A 228 2.87 -21.25 16.52
CA GLN A 228 4.20 -21.52 17.07
C GLN A 228 5.31 -20.85 16.25
N PHE A 229 4.98 -19.77 15.53
CA PHE A 229 5.93 -19.05 14.69
C PHE A 229 7.20 -18.71 15.48
N HIS A 230 8.34 -19.08 14.90
CA HIS A 230 9.65 -18.74 15.40
C HIS A 230 10.53 -18.33 14.24
N ARG A 231 11.14 -17.15 14.33
CA ARG A 231 12.13 -16.72 13.35
C ARG A 231 13.40 -17.55 13.53
N TYR A 232 13.68 -18.47 12.61
CA TYR A 232 15.00 -19.04 12.45
C TYR A 232 15.92 -17.91 11.96
N LEU A 233 16.88 -17.51 12.80
CA LEU A 233 17.95 -16.58 12.45
C LEU A 233 19.07 -17.34 11.74
#